data_AF-A0A7C3DBZ5-F1
#
_entry.id   AF-A0A7C3DBZ5-F1
#
_cell.length_a   1.000
_cell.length_b   1.000
_cell.length_c   1.000
_cell.angle_alpha   90.00
_cell.angle_beta   90.00
_cell.angle_gamma   90.00
#
_symmetry.space_group_name_H-M   'P 1'
#
loop_
_entity.id
_entity.type
_entity.pdbx_description
1 polymer ?
#
loop_
_entity_poly.entity_id
_entity_poly.type
_entity_poly.pdbx_seq_one_letter_code
_entity_poly.pdbx_strand_id
1 'polypeptide(L)'
;MRKVAAIQMASGPNVNANLIEAARLITMAVEAGAELVVLPENFAIMGLSEFDKVKIREADGQGPIQDFLSEQAAKHGVWLVGGTVPLAAHDADKVR
;
A
#
# COMPACT_ATOMS: atom_id res chain seq x y z
N MET A 1 -7.19 -5.75 25.03
CA MET A 1 -6.16 -6.58 24.37
C MET A 1 -5.93 -5.95 23.01
N ARG A 2 -4.69 -5.57 22.65
CA ARG A 2 -4.44 -4.97 21.32
C ARG A 2 -4.52 -6.04 20.25
N LYS A 3 -5.29 -5.80 19.19
CA LYS A 3 -5.44 -6.72 18.06
C LYS A 3 -4.69 -6.19 16.85
N VAL A 4 -3.98 -7.08 16.16
CA VAL A 4 -3.22 -6.77 14.94
C VAL A 4 -3.72 -7.64 13.80
N ALA A 5 -3.63 -7.13 12.58
CA ALA A 5 -4.00 -7.87 11.37
C ALA A 5 -2.87 -7.82 10.33
N ALA A 6 -2.51 -8.99 9.81
CA ALA A 6 -1.67 -9.11 8.62
C ALA A 6 -2.57 -9.39 7.42
N ILE A 7 -2.54 -8.51 6.42
CA ILE A 7 -3.31 -8.64 5.19
C ILE A 7 -2.53 -9.49 4.19
N GLN A 8 -3.23 -10.44 3.58
CA GLN A 8 -2.74 -11.18 2.42
C GLN A 8 -3.65 -10.86 1.23
N MET A 9 -3.05 -10.50 0.11
CA MET A 9 -3.74 -10.22 -1.16
C MET A 9 -2.86 -10.62 -2.35
N ALA A 10 -3.48 -10.77 -3.51
CA ALA A 10 -2.78 -11.02 -4.77
C ALA A 10 -2.70 -9.72 -5.56
N SER A 11 -1.60 -8.98 -5.44
CA SER A 11 -1.36 -7.77 -6.22
C SER A 11 -1.21 -8.09 -7.71
N GLY A 12 -1.80 -7.25 -8.55
CA GLY A 12 -1.64 -7.28 -10.00
C GLY A 12 -0.95 -6.03 -10.55
N PRO A 13 -0.92 -5.86 -11.88
CA PRO A 13 -0.23 -4.75 -12.53
C PRO A 13 -1.00 -3.41 -12.49
N ASN A 14 -2.25 -3.41 -12.00
CA ASN A 14 -3.09 -2.22 -11.94
C ASN A 14 -3.14 -1.65 -10.51
N VAL A 15 -2.53 -0.49 -10.31
CA VAL A 15 -2.45 0.18 -9.00
C VAL A 15 -3.83 0.39 -8.40
N ASN A 16 -4.76 0.99 -9.14
CA ASN A 16 -6.10 1.29 -8.63
C ASN A 16 -6.86 0.04 -8.19
N ALA A 17 -6.78 -1.05 -8.97
CA ALA A 17 -7.42 -2.32 -8.60
C ALA A 17 -6.85 -2.87 -7.28
N ASN A 18 -5.53 -2.78 -7.09
CA ASN A 18 -4.89 -3.20 -5.86
C ASN A 18 -5.29 -2.32 -4.66
N LEU A 19 -5.34 -0.99 -4.84
CA LEU A 19 -5.76 -0.07 -3.78
C LEU A 19 -7.21 -0.30 -3.35
N ILE A 20 -8.11 -0.60 -4.28
CA ILE A 20 -9.51 -0.96 -3.98
C ILE A 20 -9.58 -2.22 -3.13
N GLU A 21 -8.83 -3.27 -3.49
CA GLU A 21 -8.82 -4.52 -2.73
C GLU A 21 -8.16 -4.35 -1.35
N ALA A 22 -7.07 -3.59 -1.28
CA ALA A 22 -6.43 -3.25 -0.01
C ALA A 22 -7.39 -2.51 0.93
N ALA A 23 -8.16 -1.52 0.43
CA ALA A 23 -9.16 -0.81 1.24
C ALA A 23 -10.24 -1.74 1.79
N ARG A 24 -10.71 -2.69 0.97
CA ARG A 24 -11.69 -3.70 1.39
C ARG A 24 -11.14 -4.57 2.53
N LEU A 25 -9.90 -5.04 2.40
CA LEU A 25 -9.25 -5.89 3.41
C LEU A 25 -8.90 -5.12 4.69
N ILE A 26 -8.47 -3.85 4.57
CA ILE A 26 -8.26 -2.95 5.73
C ILE A 26 -9.57 -2.77 6.49
N THR A 27 -10.67 -2.50 5.79
CA THR A 27 -12.00 -2.33 6.41
C THR A 27 -12.40 -3.59 7.18
N MET A 28 -12.24 -4.77 6.58
CA MET A 28 -12.53 -6.04 7.27
C MET A 28 -11.67 -6.24 8.54
N ALA A 29 -10.38 -5.88 8.49
CA ALA A 29 -9.49 -5.98 9.64
C ALA A 29 -9.92 -5.03 10.77
N VAL A 30 -10.30 -3.80 10.43
CA VAL A 30 -10.79 -2.80 11.37
C VAL A 30 -12.13 -3.22 11.99
N GLU A 31 -13.06 -3.75 11.20
CA GLU A 31 -14.33 -4.31 11.69
C GLU A 31 -14.12 -5.50 12.63
N ALA A 32 -13.07 -6.29 12.40
CA ALA A 32 -12.64 -7.33 13.32
C ALA A 32 -11.94 -6.78 14.59
N GLY A 33 -11.76 -5.47 14.70
CA GLY A 33 -11.20 -4.76 15.86
C GLY A 33 -9.68 -4.62 15.85
N ALA A 34 -9.03 -4.69 14.70
CA ALA A 34 -7.58 -4.46 14.60
C ALA A 34 -7.23 -2.98 14.83
N GLU A 35 -6.19 -2.72 15.62
CA GLU A 35 -5.62 -1.39 15.89
C GLU A 35 -4.34 -1.12 15.08
N LEU A 36 -3.71 -2.19 14.58
CA LEU A 36 -2.56 -2.18 13.66
C LEU A 36 -2.85 -3.12 12.50
N VAL A 37 -2.69 -2.62 11.28
CA VAL A 37 -2.88 -3.36 10.04
C VAL A 37 -1.58 -3.34 9.22
N VAL A 38 -1.16 -4.50 8.72
CA VAL A 38 0.07 -4.65 7.94
C VAL A 38 -0.28 -5.15 6.54
N LEU A 39 0.08 -4.37 5.51
CA LEU A 39 -0.04 -4.75 4.11
C LEU A 39 1.18 -5.56 3.63
N PRO A 40 1.04 -6.43 2.62
CA PRO A 40 2.16 -7.17 2.08
C PRO A 40 3.14 -6.27 1.32
N GLU A 41 4.34 -6.80 1.06
CA GLU A 41 5.26 -6.18 0.11
C GLU A 41 4.61 -6.06 -1.27
N ASN A 42 4.86 -4.96 -1.98
CA ASN A 42 4.35 -4.70 -3.33
C ASN A 42 2.81 -4.77 -3.40
N PHE A 43 2.11 -4.42 -2.31
CA PHE A 43 0.65 -4.37 -2.29
C PHE A 43 0.09 -3.46 -3.38
N ALA A 44 0.77 -2.34 -3.66
CA ALA A 44 0.31 -1.34 -4.62
C ALA A 44 0.52 -1.78 -6.08
N ILE A 45 1.57 -2.55 -6.41
CA ILE A 45 1.81 -3.01 -7.77
C ILE A 45 2.65 -4.30 -7.80
N MET A 46 2.17 -5.28 -8.56
CA MET A 46 2.99 -6.39 -9.07
C MET A 46 3.08 -6.24 -10.59
N GLY A 47 4.15 -5.59 -11.05
CA GLY A 47 4.38 -5.32 -12.46
C GLY A 47 4.61 -6.60 -13.28
N LEU A 48 4.45 -6.50 -14.60
CA LEU A 48 4.89 -7.56 -15.52
C LEU A 48 6.41 -7.48 -15.74
N SER A 49 7.00 -6.32 -15.44
CA SER A 49 8.44 -6.07 -15.41
C SER A 49 8.81 -5.16 -14.23
N GLU A 50 10.07 -5.19 -13.80
CA GLU A 50 10.56 -4.28 -12.74
C GLU A 50 10.47 -2.79 -13.16
N PHE A 51 10.55 -2.50 -14.46
CA PHE A 51 10.39 -1.15 -14.98
C PHE A 51 8.99 -0.57 -14.77
N ASP A 52 7.98 -1.41 -14.51
CA ASP A 52 6.63 -0.90 -14.22
C ASP A 52 6.58 -0.20 -12.85
N LYS A 53 7.40 -0.63 -11.87
CA LYS A 53 7.58 0.10 -10.60
C LYS A 53 8.22 1.46 -10.81
N VAL A 54 9.18 1.54 -11.74
CA VAL A 54 9.85 2.81 -12.10
C VAL A 54 8.83 3.78 -12.71
N LYS A 55 7.95 3.33 -13.61
CA LYS A 55 6.94 4.19 -14.26
C LYS A 55 5.94 4.81 -13.30
N ILE A 56 5.63 4.13 -12.21
CA ILE A 56 4.63 4.59 -11.22
C ILE A 56 5.24 5.17 -9.95
N ARG A 57 6.58 5.32 -9.89
CA ARG A 57 7.28 5.78 -8.70
C ARG A 57 6.80 7.17 -8.28
N GLU A 58 6.67 7.36 -6.98
CA GLU A 58 6.14 8.58 -6.39
C GLU A 58 7.24 9.48 -5.84
N ALA A 59 6.99 10.78 -5.79
CA ALA A 59 7.84 11.67 -5.01
C ALA A 59 7.58 11.40 -3.51
N ASP A 60 8.60 11.55 -2.68
CA ASP A 60 8.42 11.34 -1.23
C ASP A 60 7.41 12.34 -0.66
N GLY A 61 6.42 11.83 0.07
CA GLY A 61 5.29 12.57 0.62
C GLY A 61 4.22 12.97 -0.39
N GLN A 62 4.29 12.53 -1.65
CA GLN A 62 3.36 12.93 -2.71
C GLN A 62 3.07 11.78 -3.69
N GLY A 63 1.82 11.37 -3.74
CA GLY A 63 1.34 10.45 -4.77
C GLY A 63 0.20 9.56 -4.31
N PRO A 64 -0.54 8.95 -5.25
CA PRO A 64 -1.77 8.23 -4.96
C PRO A 64 -1.62 7.07 -3.96
N ILE A 65 -0.49 6.37 -3.91
CA ILE A 65 -0.23 5.26 -2.99
C ILE A 65 0.01 5.80 -1.58
N GLN A 66 0.79 6.87 -1.44
CA GLN A 66 1.03 7.53 -0.15
C GLN A 66 -0.24 8.20 0.38
N ASP A 67 -0.96 8.92 -0.49
CA ASP A 67 -2.24 9.55 -0.15
C ASP A 67 -3.25 8.50 0.31
N PHE A 68 -3.36 7.39 -0.42
CA PHE A 68 -4.18 6.24 -0.04
C PHE A 68 -3.85 5.73 1.37
N LEU A 69 -2.56 5.48 1.67
CA LEU A 69 -2.15 4.96 2.97
C LEU A 69 -2.51 5.94 4.10
N SER A 70 -2.25 7.24 3.89
CA SER A 70 -2.58 8.31 4.82
C SER A 70 -4.09 8.37 5.07
N GLU A 71 -4.89 8.36 3.99
CA GLU A 71 -6.34 8.40 4.04
C GLU A 71 -6.93 7.17 4.75
N GLN A 72 -6.45 5.96 4.47
CA GLN A 72 -6.95 4.74 5.13
C GLN A 72 -6.62 4.74 6.63
N ALA A 73 -5.40 5.13 7.01
CA ALA A 73 -5.01 5.21 8.42
C ALA A 73 -5.86 6.24 9.17
N ALA A 74 -6.03 7.44 8.60
CA ALA A 74 -6.82 8.52 9.20
C ALA A 74 -8.32 8.16 9.29
N LYS A 75 -8.89 7.63 8.20
CA LYS A 75 -10.31 7.24 8.12
C LYS A 75 -10.67 6.19 9.16
N HIS A 76 -9.82 5.20 9.37
CA HIS A 76 -10.09 4.09 10.28
C HIS A 76 -9.53 4.29 11.69
N GLY A 77 -8.68 5.29 11.91
CA GLY A 77 -8.07 5.56 13.21
C GLY A 77 -7.11 4.45 13.64
N VAL A 78 -6.40 3.83 12.71
CA VAL A 78 -5.49 2.70 12.95
C VAL A 78 -4.06 3.02 12.54
N TRP A 79 -3.12 2.27 13.10
CA TRP A 79 -1.77 2.21 12.57
C TRP A 79 -1.76 1.34 11.30
N LEU A 80 -1.17 1.85 10.23
CA LEU A 80 -1.07 1.15 8.95
C LEU A 80 0.40 1.03 8.53
N VAL A 81 0.86 -0.21 8.34
CA VAL A 81 2.18 -0.50 7.75
C VAL A 81 1.96 -0.79 6.27
N GLY A 82 2.39 0.15 5.43
CA GLY A 82 2.12 0.17 3.99
C GLY A 82 2.95 -0.77 3.11
N GLY A 83 3.58 -1.81 3.66
CA GLY A 83 4.46 -2.70 2.89
C GLY A 83 5.59 -1.92 2.21
N THR A 84 5.57 -1.87 0.87
CA THR A 84 6.49 -1.07 0.05
C THR A 84 5.75 -0.10 -0.86
N VAL A 85 6.34 1.08 -1.06
CA VAL A 85 5.90 2.10 -2.01
C VAL A 85 7.09 2.39 -2.93
N PRO A 86 6.95 2.32 -4.26
CA PRO A 86 8.03 2.68 -5.16
C PRO A 86 8.24 4.19 -5.12
N LEU A 87 9.33 4.62 -4.51
CA LEU A 87 9.67 6.05 -4.46
C LEU A 87 10.72 6.39 -5.51
N ALA A 88 10.68 7.64 -5.98
CA ALA A 88 11.69 8.18 -6.87
C ALA A 88 13.08 8.09 -6.23
N ALA A 89 14.01 7.46 -6.95
CA ALA A 89 15.42 7.41 -6.60
C ALA A 89 16.21 8.49 -7.37
N HIS A 90 17.48 8.69 -6.99
CA HIS A 90 18.40 9.54 -7.74
C HIS A 90 18.70 9.02 -9.15
N ASP A 91 18.69 7.69 -9.31
CA ASP A 91 18.83 7.01 -10.60
C ASP A 91 17.45 6.88 -11.25
N ALA A 92 17.31 7.39 -12.48
CA ALA A 92 16.03 7.48 -13.17
C ALA A 92 15.41 6.11 -13.50
N ASP A 93 16.25 5.07 -13.54
CA ASP A 93 15.85 3.68 -13.84
C ASP A 93 15.65 2.83 -12.57
N LYS A 94 15.60 3.47 -11.40
CA LYS A 94 15.45 2.79 -10.10
C LYS A 94 14.36 3.39 -9.23
N VAL A 95 13.96 2.60 -8.26
CA VAL A 95 13.12 3.00 -7.12
C VAL A 95 13.92 2.85 -5.82
N ARG A 96 13.54 3.58 -4.79
CA ARG A 96 14.04 3.37 -3.42
C ARG A 96 12.93 2.90 -2.49
#